data_AF-A0A7X1G9X3-F1
#
_entry.id   AF-A0A7X1G9X3-F1
#
_cell.length_a   1.000
_cell.length_b   1.000
_cell.length_c   1.000
_cell.angle_alpha   90.00
_cell.angle_beta   90.00
_cell.angle_gamma   90.00
#
_symmetry.space_group_name_H-M   'P 1'
#
loop_
_entity.id
_entity.type
_entity.pdbx_description
1 polymer ?
#
loop_
_entity_poly.entity_id
_entity_poly.type
_entity_poly.pdbx_seq_one_letter_code
_entity_poly.pdbx_strand_id
1 'polypeptide(L)'
;ITIAVGETSGTVSFPLGNDVYNGADTVSTAITGVTGGNFEQLTPITTPVVTPVGDSVDVTNVVLTATVPAGGALENGIIVYTATVGAPVTGSPVVVTLSNSQ
;
A
#
# COMPACT_ATOMS: atom_id res chain seq x y z
N ILE A 1 -13.49 -19.90 12.79
CA ILE A 1 -13.93 -19.23 14.04
C ILE A 1 -14.55 -20.31 14.91
N THR A 2 -14.16 -20.38 16.18
CA THR A 2 -14.76 -21.30 17.17
C THR A 2 -15.56 -20.48 18.16
N ILE A 3 -16.85 -20.78 18.32
CA ILE A 3 -17.74 -20.12 19.27
C ILE A 3 -17.88 -21.07 20.47
N ALA A 4 -17.49 -20.61 21.67
CA ALA A 4 -17.49 -21.43 22.88
C ALA A 4 -18.90 -21.69 23.41
N VAL A 5 -19.04 -22.69 24.29
CA VAL A 5 -20.32 -22.98 24.96
C VAL A 5 -20.76 -21.77 25.77
N GLY A 6 -22.02 -21.35 25.59
CA GLY A 6 -22.59 -20.17 26.24
C GLY A 6 -22.39 -18.86 25.47
N GLU A 7 -21.57 -18.86 24.41
CA GLU A 7 -21.33 -17.69 23.58
C GLU A 7 -22.22 -17.67 22.33
N THR A 8 -22.43 -16.47 21.79
CA THR A 8 -23.28 -16.25 20.60
C THR A 8 -22.51 -15.64 19.42
N SER A 9 -21.23 -15.33 19.59
CA SER A 9 -20.42 -14.68 18.55
C SER A 9 -18.95 -15.08 18.59
N GLY A 10 -18.27 -14.85 17.47
CA GLY A 10 -16.83 -14.94 17.36
C GLY A 10 -16.37 -14.04 16.21
N THR A 11 -15.16 -13.49 16.33
CA THR A 11 -14.60 -12.55 15.35
C THR A 11 -13.22 -13.01 14.91
N VAL A 12 -12.80 -12.53 13.74
CA VAL A 12 -11.45 -12.67 13.22
C VAL A 12 -11.04 -11.32 12.64
N SER A 13 -9.79 -10.93 12.85
CA SER A 13 -9.22 -9.71 12.28
C SER A 13 -8.36 -10.06 11.07
N PHE A 14 -8.46 -9.26 10.02
CA PHE A 14 -7.63 -9.37 8.82
C PHE A 14 -6.92 -8.03 8.59
N PRO A 15 -5.60 -7.94 8.81
CA PRO A 15 -4.86 -6.71 8.57
C PRO A 15 -4.70 -6.46 7.08
N LEU A 16 -4.79 -5.19 6.68
CA LEU A 16 -4.52 -4.75 5.31
C LEU A 16 -3.20 -3.97 5.28
N GLY A 17 -2.43 -4.21 4.22
CA GLY A 17 -1.23 -3.43 3.92
C GLY A 17 -1.58 -2.15 3.19
N ASN A 18 -0.67 -1.17 3.23
CA ASN A 18 -0.67 -0.05 2.30
C ASN A 18 0.41 -0.27 1.24
N ASP A 19 0.14 0.18 0.02
CA ASP A 19 1.15 0.37 -0.99
C ASP A 19 0.88 1.66 -1.78
N VAL A 20 1.88 2.10 -2.54
CA VAL A 20 1.86 3.43 -3.18
C VAL A 20 1.14 3.41 -4.54
N TYR A 21 0.93 2.25 -5.16
CA TYR A 21 0.62 2.15 -6.60
C TYR A 21 -0.59 1.29 -6.96
N ASN A 22 -0.91 0.31 -6.15
CA ASN A 22 -2.07 -0.53 -6.30
C ASN A 22 -3.23 0.11 -5.53
N GLY A 23 -4.41 0.13 -6.15
CA GLY A 23 -5.61 0.57 -5.45
C GLY A 23 -6.03 -0.43 -4.38
N ALA A 24 -6.93 0.00 -3.51
CA ALA A 24 -7.51 -0.85 -2.49
C ALA A 24 -8.51 -1.87 -3.05
N ASP A 25 -8.11 -3.14 -3.08
CA ASP A 25 -8.99 -4.26 -3.43
C ASP A 25 -10.04 -4.52 -2.33
N THR A 26 -11.27 -4.87 -2.74
CA THR A 26 -12.30 -5.28 -1.79
C THR A 26 -11.96 -6.62 -1.15
N VAL A 27 -12.23 -6.77 0.14
CA VAL A 27 -12.11 -8.07 0.82
C VAL A 27 -13.47 -8.76 0.78
N SER A 28 -13.47 -10.04 0.40
CA SER A 28 -14.67 -10.88 0.46
C SER A 28 -14.41 -12.14 1.26
N THR A 29 -15.37 -12.50 2.12
CA THR A 29 -15.32 -13.74 2.90
C THR A 29 -16.71 -14.34 3.02
N ALA A 30 -16.79 -15.66 3.07
CA ALA A 30 -18.03 -16.40 3.18
C ALA A 30 -17.83 -17.59 4.14
N ILE A 31 -18.93 -18.02 4.78
CA ILE A 31 -18.91 -19.27 5.53
C ILE A 31 -18.86 -20.43 4.53
N THR A 32 -17.79 -21.21 4.57
CA THR A 32 -17.60 -22.39 3.70
C THR A 32 -18.12 -23.69 4.32
N GLY A 33 -18.32 -23.70 5.63
CA GLY A 33 -18.83 -24.84 6.37
C GLY A 33 -18.96 -24.53 7.85
N VAL A 34 -19.79 -25.33 8.53
CA VAL A 34 -19.98 -25.27 9.98
C VAL A 34 -19.97 -26.68 10.53
N THR A 35 -19.46 -26.84 11.74
CA THR A 35 -19.46 -28.10 12.49
C THR A 35 -19.88 -27.81 13.93
N GLY A 36 -20.79 -28.61 14.48
CA GLY A 36 -21.38 -28.39 15.80
C GLY A 36 -22.91 -28.44 15.73
N GLY A 37 -23.56 -28.03 16.82
CA GLY A 37 -25.02 -28.15 16.97
C GLY A 37 -25.35 -29.52 17.55
N ASN A 38 -25.48 -29.59 18.88
CA ASN A 38 -25.72 -30.85 19.56
C ASN A 38 -27.20 -31.26 19.45
N PHE A 39 -28.10 -30.31 19.14
CA PHE A 39 -29.56 -30.53 19.05
C PHE A 39 -30.28 -29.66 18.00
N GLU A 40 -29.71 -28.53 17.56
CA GLU A 40 -30.31 -27.65 16.56
C GLU A 40 -29.62 -27.75 15.20
N GLN A 41 -30.42 -27.83 14.13
CA GLN A 41 -29.94 -27.72 12.76
C GLN A 41 -29.20 -26.39 12.58
N LEU A 42 -27.95 -26.46 12.15
CA LEU A 42 -27.11 -25.30 11.89
C LEU A 42 -27.03 -25.04 10.39
N THR A 43 -27.82 -24.09 9.90
CA THR A 43 -27.80 -23.66 8.49
C THR A 43 -26.97 -22.37 8.37
N PRO A 44 -25.76 -22.40 7.77
CA PRO A 44 -24.95 -21.21 7.61
C PRO A 44 -25.47 -20.30 6.50
N ILE A 45 -25.24 -19.00 6.65
CA ILE A 45 -25.36 -18.04 5.54
C ILE A 45 -24.04 -18.07 4.76
N THR A 46 -24.09 -18.61 3.54
CA THR A 46 -22.92 -18.75 2.67
C THR A 46 -22.77 -17.61 1.68
N THR A 47 -23.68 -16.63 1.69
CA THR A 47 -23.56 -15.42 0.87
C THR A 47 -22.30 -14.67 1.26
N PRO A 48 -21.40 -14.36 0.31
CA PRO A 48 -20.19 -13.61 0.63
C PRO A 48 -20.52 -12.24 1.19
N VAL A 49 -19.87 -11.91 2.31
CA VAL A 49 -19.79 -10.54 2.81
C VAL A 49 -18.66 -9.87 2.05
N VAL A 50 -18.96 -8.72 1.44
CA VAL A 50 -17.97 -7.90 0.74
C VAL A 50 -17.76 -6.62 1.55
N THR A 51 -16.51 -6.34 1.86
CA THR A 51 -16.10 -5.13 2.57
C THR A 51 -15.27 -4.27 1.63
N PRO A 52 -15.80 -3.11 1.20
CA PRO A 52 -15.01 -2.14 0.46
C PRO A 52 -13.83 -1.67 1.30
N VAL A 53 -12.66 -1.58 0.67
CA VAL A 53 -11.46 -1.00 1.28
C VAL A 53 -11.22 0.35 0.62
N GLY A 54 -10.94 1.36 1.44
CA GLY A 54 -10.54 2.68 0.95
C GLY A 54 -9.06 2.70 0.61
N ASP A 55 -8.72 3.26 -0.53
CA ASP A 55 -7.33 3.53 -0.91
C ASP A 55 -6.76 4.71 -0.11
N SER A 56 -5.45 4.71 0.10
CA SER A 56 -4.78 5.87 0.72
C SER A 56 -4.26 6.84 -0.34
N VAL A 57 -4.04 8.07 0.11
CA VAL A 57 -3.35 9.07 -0.70
C VAL A 57 -1.88 9.01 -0.34
N ASP A 58 -1.07 8.49 -1.25
CA ASP A 58 0.38 8.39 -1.10
C ASP A 58 1.07 9.48 -1.92
N VAL A 59 1.83 10.35 -1.23
CA VAL A 59 2.59 11.42 -1.88
C VAL A 59 4.02 10.97 -2.09
N THR A 60 4.46 10.96 -3.35
CA THR A 60 5.86 10.77 -3.71
C THR A 60 6.50 12.10 -4.06
N ASN A 61 7.63 12.40 -3.44
CA ASN A 61 8.43 13.58 -3.72
C ASN A 61 9.66 13.21 -4.53
N VAL A 62 10.14 14.18 -5.32
CA VAL A 62 11.49 14.16 -5.90
C VAL A 62 12.30 15.24 -5.20
N VAL A 63 13.45 14.86 -4.65
CA VAL A 63 14.40 15.80 -4.04
C VAL A 63 15.62 15.92 -4.93
N LEU A 64 15.90 17.13 -5.39
CA LEU A 64 17.10 17.46 -6.15
C LEU A 64 18.14 18.07 -5.22
N THR A 65 19.29 17.44 -5.10
CA THR A 65 20.44 17.98 -4.37
C THR A 65 21.57 18.30 -5.33
N ALA A 66 22.24 19.42 -5.10
CA ALA A 66 23.43 19.81 -5.83
C ALA A 66 24.62 19.74 -4.88
N THR A 67 25.61 18.91 -5.22
CA THR A 67 26.88 18.87 -4.49
C THR A 67 27.87 19.76 -5.24
N VAL A 68 28.31 20.82 -4.58
CA VAL A 68 29.37 21.71 -5.06
C VAL A 68 30.69 21.37 -4.37
N PRO A 69 31.83 21.41 -5.08
CA PRO A 69 33.12 21.25 -4.45
C PRO A 69 33.43 22.41 -3.48
N ALA A 70 34.38 22.17 -2.56
CA ALA A 70 34.86 23.19 -1.65
C ALA A 70 35.38 24.41 -2.44
N GLY A 71 34.90 25.61 -2.10
CA GLY A 71 35.20 26.84 -2.85
C GLY A 71 34.12 27.27 -3.85
N GLY A 72 33.05 26.48 -4.03
CA GLY A 72 31.88 26.86 -4.83
C GLY A 72 31.92 26.36 -6.28
N ALA A 73 31.09 26.95 -7.13
CA ALA A 73 31.09 26.64 -8.56
C ALA A 73 32.32 27.28 -9.22
N LEU A 74 33.27 26.45 -9.62
CA LEU A 74 34.50 26.87 -10.29
C LEU A 74 34.37 26.68 -11.80
N GLU A 75 35.04 27.52 -12.58
CA GLU A 75 35.20 27.28 -14.01
C GLU A 75 35.88 25.92 -14.24
N ASN A 76 35.33 25.13 -15.17
CA ASN A 76 35.72 23.73 -15.40
C ASN A 76 35.53 22.80 -14.18
N GLY A 77 34.85 23.25 -13.13
CA GLY A 77 34.45 22.44 -11.99
C GLY A 77 33.25 21.56 -12.32
N ILE A 78 33.13 20.43 -11.61
CA ILE A 78 31.99 19.52 -11.73
C ILE A 78 31.01 19.81 -10.60
N ILE A 79 29.75 20.05 -10.95
CA ILE A 79 28.62 20.05 -10.00
C ILE A 79 27.86 18.74 -10.22
N VAL A 80 27.65 17.98 -9.14
CA VAL A 80 26.90 16.73 -9.20
C VAL A 80 25.47 17.01 -8.73
N TYR A 81 24.51 16.79 -9.62
CA TYR A 81 23.09 16.81 -9.28
C TYR A 81 22.60 15.39 -9.02
N THR A 82 21.96 15.19 -7.87
CA THR A 82 21.32 13.91 -7.51
C THR A 82 19.82 14.14 -7.35
N ALA A 83 19.02 13.46 -8.17
CA ALA A 83 17.57 13.39 -8.01
C ALA A 83 17.20 12.09 -7.28
N THR A 84 16.59 12.21 -6.10
CA THR A 84 16.12 11.07 -5.31
C THR A 84 14.61 11.05 -5.33
N VAL A 85 14.02 9.92 -5.73
CA VAL A 85 12.58 9.68 -5.75
C VAL A 85 12.19 8.94 -4.48
N GLY A 86 11.14 9.41 -3.79
CA GLY A 86 10.70 8.85 -2.51
C GLY A 86 10.09 7.44 -2.59
N ALA A 87 9.71 6.99 -3.78
CA ALA A 87 9.11 5.68 -4.02
C ALA A 87 9.63 5.05 -5.33
N PRO A 88 9.51 3.72 -5.51
CA PRO A 88 9.99 3.03 -6.71
C PRO A 88 9.37 3.56 -8.00
N VAL A 89 10.20 3.82 -9.02
CA VAL A 89 9.68 4.26 -10.32
C VAL A 89 8.93 3.12 -11.00
N THR A 90 7.63 3.32 -11.27
CA THR A 90 6.76 2.34 -11.94
C THR A 90 6.06 2.98 -13.14
N GLY A 91 5.67 2.17 -14.13
CA GLY A 91 4.89 2.58 -15.31
C GLY A 91 5.66 3.41 -16.36
N SER A 92 6.41 4.43 -15.95
CA SER A 92 7.21 5.29 -16.84
C SER A 92 8.50 5.74 -16.15
N PRO A 93 9.61 5.91 -16.91
CA PRO A 93 10.86 6.35 -16.33
C PRO A 93 10.79 7.78 -15.82
N VAL A 94 11.62 8.10 -14.83
CA VAL A 94 11.86 9.49 -14.42
C VAL A 94 12.70 10.17 -15.48
N VAL A 95 12.20 11.29 -16.00
CA VAL A 95 12.89 12.10 -17.00
C VAL A 95 13.41 13.37 -16.31
N VAL A 96 14.72 13.58 -16.39
CA VAL A 96 15.37 14.80 -15.91
C VAL A 96 15.81 15.62 -17.12
N THR A 97 15.22 16.80 -17.27
CA THR A 97 15.63 17.76 -18.31
C THR A 97 16.46 18.86 -17.66
N LEU A 98 17.72 18.97 -18.08
CA LEU A 98 18.63 20.02 -17.67
C LEU A 98 18.74 21.02 -18.82
N SER A 99 18.37 22.27 -18.56
CA SER A 99 18.63 23.39 -19.45
C SER A 99 19.39 24.44 -18.66
N ASN A 100 20.52 24.91 -19.21
CA ASN A 100 21.27 26.02 -18.64
C ASN A 100 20.96 27.34 -19.36
N SER A 101 20.07 27.35 -20.35
CA SER A 101 19.63 28.55 -21.11
C SER A 101 20.78 29.46 -21.59
N GLN A 102 21.97 28.88 -21.79
CA GLN A 102 23.14 29.52 -22.39
C GLN A 102 23.23 29.14 -23.87
#